data_AF-A0A950Z5C5-F1
#
_entry.id   AF-A0A950Z5C5-F1
#
_cell.length_a   1.000
_cell.length_b   1.000
_cell.length_c   1.000
_cell.angle_alpha   90.00
_cell.angle_beta   90.00
_cell.angle_gamma   90.00
#
_symmetry.space_group_name_H-M   'P 1'
#
loop_
_entity.id
_entity.type
_entity.pdbx_description
1 polymer ?
#
loop_
_entity_poly.entity_id
_entity_poly.type
_entity_poly.pdbx_seq_one_letter_code
_entity_poly.pdbx_strand_id
1 'polypeptide(L)' 'VLIFSPAGKHLGTIAVPERAANLAWGDADGKTLYITASSSVYKIRMNTPGIRP' A
#
# COMPACT_ATOMS: atom_id res chain seq x y z
N VAL A 1 -0.43 7.52 -0.44
CA VAL A 1 0.33 6.51 -1.23
C VAL A 1 -0.11 6.59 -2.68
N LEU A 2 0.82 6.75 -3.62
CA LEU A 2 0.51 6.92 -5.04
C LEU A 2 0.48 5.57 -5.76
N ILE A 3 -0.48 5.39 -6.67
CA ILE A 3 -0.63 4.19 -7.50
C ILE A 3 -0.23 4.55 -8.92
N PHE A 4 0.68 3.78 -9.51
CA PHE A 4 1.15 3.98 -10.87
C PHE A 4 0.94 2.73 -11.72
N SER A 5 0.65 2.93 -13.00
CA SER A 5 0.77 1.88 -14.01
C SER A 5 2.24 1.53 -14.28
N PRO A 6 2.53 0.37 -14.89
CA PRO A 6 3.90 0.04 -15.32
C PRO A 6 4.53 1.07 -16.27
N ALA A 7 3.71 1.83 -17.01
CA ALA A 7 4.16 2.91 -17.89
C ALA A 7 4.40 4.25 -17.14
N GLY A 8 4.31 4.27 -15.81
CA GLY A 8 4.52 5.49 -15.00
C GLY A 8 3.32 6.44 -14.93
N LYS A 9 2.20 6.13 -15.58
CA LYS A 9 0.95 6.92 -15.44
C LYS A 9 0.40 6.81 -14.02
N HIS A 10 0.12 7.94 -13.37
CA HIS A 10 -0.57 8.00 -12.08
C HIS A 10 -2.04 7.57 -12.25
N LEU A 11 -2.46 6.57 -11.48
CA LEU A 11 -3.80 5.98 -11.52
C LEU A 11 -4.70 6.47 -10.38
N GLY A 12 -4.10 6.91 -9.28
CA GLY A 12 -4.83 7.37 -8.11
C GLY A 12 -3.98 7.40 -6.84
N THR A 13 -4.62 7.79 -5.74
CA THR A 13 -3.96 7.97 -4.45
C THR A 13 -4.78 7.32 -3.35
N ILE A 14 -4.14 6.46 -2.57
CA ILE A 14 -4.70 5.99 -1.30
C ILE A 14 -4.42 7.07 -0.26
N ALA A 15 -5.48 7.73 0.20
CA ALA A 15 -5.43 8.70 1.28
C ALA A 15 -5.39 7.96 2.63
N VAL A 16 -4.47 8.39 3.50
CA VAL A 16 -4.42 8.00 4.90
C VAL A 16 -4.38 9.28 5.73
N PRO A 17 -4.88 9.28 6.99
CA PRO A 17 -4.96 10.48 7.83
C PRO A 17 -3.60 11.12 8.16
N GLU A 18 -2.50 10.38 7.99
CA GLU A 18 -1.15 10.79 8.35
C GLU A 18 -0.19 10.64 7.17
N ARG A 19 0.97 11.31 7.24
CA ARG A 19 2.02 11.16 6.22
C ARG A 19 2.57 9.73 6.25
N ALA A 20 2.41 9.01 5.14
CA ALA A 20 3.00 7.69 4.95
C ALA A 20 4.52 7.80 4.73
N ALA A 21 5.28 6.89 5.35
CA ALA A 21 6.73 6.77 5.21
C ALA A 21 7.15 5.59 4.32
N ASN A 22 6.48 4.44 4.45
CA ASN A 22 6.78 3.22 3.71
C ASN A 22 5.53 2.32 3.60
N LEU A 23 5.61 1.27 2.79
CA LEU A 23 4.57 0.27 2.59
C LEU A 23 5.15 -1.10 2.23
N ALA A 24 4.40 -2.17 2.53
CA ALA A 24 4.75 -3.54 2.16
C ALA A 24 3.50 -4.42 2.01
N TRP A 25 3.61 -5.48 1.20
CA TRP A 25 2.61 -6.53 1.11
C TRP A 25 2.79 -7.54 2.24
N GLY A 26 1.70 -7.95 2.87
CA GLY A 26 1.73 -8.86 4.00
C GLY A 26 0.55 -9.82 4.03
N ASP A 27 0.36 -10.45 5.19
CA ASP A 27 -0.46 -11.65 5.42
C ASP A 27 -0.02 -12.88 4.61
N ALA A 28 -0.55 -14.04 5.00
CA ALA A 28 -0.19 -15.34 4.42
C ALA A 28 -0.45 -15.38 2.89
N ASP A 29 -1.50 -14.70 2.43
CA ASP A 29 -1.94 -14.66 1.04
C ASP A 29 -1.42 -13.46 0.24
N GLY A 30 -0.64 -12.57 0.85
CA GLY A 30 -0.09 -11.38 0.19
C GLY A 30 -1.13 -10.33 -0.21
N LYS A 31 -2.38 -10.44 0.26
CA LYS A 31 -3.50 -9.56 -0.12
C LYS A 31 -3.73 -8.43 0.87
N THR A 32 -2.76 -8.09 1.69
CA THR A 32 -2.85 -6.94 2.60
C THR A 32 -1.71 -5.97 2.32
N LEU A 33 -2.06 -4.70 2.08
CA LEU A 33 -1.09 -3.62 1.99
C LEU A 33 -0.97 -2.96 3.36
N TYR A 34 0.20 -3.08 3.97
CA TYR A 34 0.57 -2.36 5.19
C TYR A 34 1.20 -1.02 4.83
N ILE A 35 0.85 0.01 5.59
CA ILE A 35 1.35 1.39 5.39
C ILE A 35 1.80 1.91 6.74
N THR A 36 3.10 2.17 6.90
CA THR A 36 3.63 2.85 8.09
C THR A 36 3.49 4.35 7.90
N ALA A 37 2.88 5.02 8.86
CA ALA A 37 2.76 6.47 8.92
C ALA A 37 3.46 7.03 10.17
N SER A 38 3.35 8.34 10.40
CA SER A 38 4.04 9.03 11.49
C SER A 38 3.87 8.37 12.86
N SER A 39 2.65 8.04 13.26
CA SER A 39 2.35 7.45 14.59
C SER A 39 1.57 6.13 14.53
N SER A 40 1.11 5.74 13.34
CA SER A 40 0.22 4.60 13.15
C SER A 40 0.68 3.66 12.04
N VAL A 41 0.23 2.41 12.09
CA VAL A 41 0.30 1.47 10.96
C VAL A 41 -1.12 1.19 10.48
N TYR A 42 -1.37 1.51 9.21
CA TYR A 42 -2.63 1.23 8.53
C TYR A 42 -2.53 -0.09 7.75
N LYS A 43 -3.64 -0.82 7.64
CA LYS A 43 -3.73 -1.99 6.75
C LYS A 43 -4.97 -1.89 5.88
N ILE A 44 -4.83 -2.27 4.61
CA ILE A 44 -5.94 -2.30 3.66
C ILE A 44 -5.95 -3.67 2.98
N ARG A 45 -7.12 -4.29 2.95
CA ARG A 45 -7.33 -5.56 2.25
C ARG A 45 -7.47 -5.31 0.75
N MET A 46 -6.77 -6.10 -0.05
CA MET A 46 -6.64 -5.93 -1.49
C MET A 46 -7.33 -7.07 -2.25
N ASN A 47 -7.83 -6.75 -3.44
CA ASN A 47 -8.51 -7.74 -4.29
C ASN A 47 -7.51 -8.75 -4.88
N THR A 48 -6.29 -8.29 -5.19
CA THR A 48 -5.20 -9.06 -5.79
C THR A 48 -4.00 -9.14 -4.83
N PRO A 49 -3.24 -10.25 -4.83
CA PRO A 49 -2.02 -10.34 -4.03
C PRO A 49 -0.94 -9.43 -4.61
N GLY A 50 -0.08 -8.88 -3.76
CA GLY A 50 1.13 -8.20 -4.18
C GLY A 50 2.36 -9.10 -4.20
N ILE A 51 3.49 -8.52 -4.62
CA ILE A 51 4.78 -9.20 -4.66
C ILE A 51 5.46 -9.07 -3.29
N ARG A 52 5.77 -10.19 -2.66
CA ARG A 52 6.58 -10.26 -1.44
C ARG A 52 8.04 -10.61 -1.81
N PRO A 53 9.04 -10.18 -1.04
CA PRO A 53 10.40 -10.68 -1.17
C PRO A 53 10.50 -12.18 -0.89
#